data_AF-A0A7V5RJ25-F1
#
_entry.id   AF-A0A7V5RJ25-F1
#
_cell.length_a   1.000
_cell.length_b   1.000
_cell.length_c   1.000
_cell.angle_alpha   90.00
_cell.angle_beta   90.00
_cell.angle_gamma   90.00
#
_symmetry.space_group_name_H-M   'P 1'
#
loop_
_entity.id
_entity.type
_entity.pdbx_description
1 polymer ?
#
loop_
_entity_poly.entity_id
_entity_poly.type
_entity_poly.pdbx_seq_one_letter_code
_entity_poly.pdbx_strand_id
1 'polypeptide(L)'
;MKSFSEVLGPILYNTFRPLKKLPFTEKILRSGYYELMAFLRFSEHRLRSLGKKDNLDFRAYKQSQQAWPVAFGGAQNAEELCALFDRLGVRYVQGGHTIYLPPQEKLTAVLGDMVTAFPPDSGYKILKNFAAPDEAVYLFSGVTRARSAEKMTGPLSTQEAAASALYALGIGPKLYGLTELQSKEQSYSCFVVRHVAGAVPTLAEYDRFMRILQQHIEKKYFSLTSIAGLRDEDFLDKPGCNGNLIRDANSDELLYVDFQQFLPETNRILADVVESARQDLHFGDTHLHHGKKKSLYQAIPGAGHTGKRDTSMRWPTIREMLAAAERPLHGRVVLDICCNAGLMSALALNAGASWVLGWDLPKVIVHSRRILALLGANRTQLFPAQLGPEYELKKDIPAWITPHLEGALVFYLAAWHHVGLIRDANSDELLYVDFQQFLPETNRI
;
A
#
# COMPACT_ATOMS: atom_id res chain seq x y z
N MET A 1 28.71 -9.01 2.71
CA MET A 1 29.40 -7.89 3.36
C MET A 1 28.43 -7.24 4.34
N LYS A 2 28.83 -7.07 5.60
CA LYS A 2 28.10 -6.23 6.57
C LYS A 2 28.13 -4.78 6.08
N SER A 3 27.08 -4.01 6.36
CA SER A 3 27.07 -2.62 5.95
C SER A 3 28.10 -1.79 6.72
N PHE A 4 28.56 -0.68 6.12
CA PHE A 4 29.44 0.26 6.80
C PHE A 4 28.78 0.79 8.09
N SER A 5 27.46 1.02 8.06
CA SER A 5 26.67 1.46 9.20
C SER A 5 26.52 0.39 10.30
N GLU A 6 26.45 -0.90 9.95
CA GLU A 6 26.44 -2.03 10.91
C GLU A 6 27.79 -2.22 11.61
N VAL A 7 28.89 -1.91 10.93
CA VAL A 7 30.24 -2.03 11.49
C VAL A 7 30.58 -0.82 12.36
N LEU A 8 30.38 0.40 11.85
CA LEU A 8 30.75 1.62 12.56
C LEU A 8 29.73 2.08 13.59
N GLY A 9 28.45 1.75 13.44
CA GLY A 9 27.41 2.16 14.38
C GLY A 9 27.71 1.76 15.83
N PRO A 10 27.99 0.47 16.11
CA PRO A 10 28.37 0.03 17.46
C PRO A 10 29.68 0.64 17.95
N ILE A 11 30.66 0.84 17.07
CA ILE A 11 31.96 1.46 17.42
C ILE A 11 31.73 2.90 17.85
N LEU A 12 31.08 3.70 17.01
CA LEU A 12 30.77 5.09 17.29
C LEU A 12 29.89 5.21 18.54
N TYR A 13 28.84 4.39 18.68
CA TYR A 13 28.00 4.37 19.89
C TYR A 13 28.82 4.15 21.16
N ASN A 14 29.71 3.15 21.16
CA ASN A 14 30.55 2.84 22.31
C ASN A 14 31.60 3.93 22.57
N THR A 15 32.16 4.54 21.53
CA THR A 15 33.10 5.67 21.64
C THR A 15 32.43 6.91 22.23
N PHE A 16 31.17 7.20 21.87
CA PHE A 16 30.44 8.36 22.39
C PHE A 16 29.71 8.09 23.71
N ARG A 17 29.56 6.82 24.13
CA ARG A 17 28.88 6.43 25.38
C ARG A 17 29.45 7.11 26.65
N PRO A 18 30.78 7.27 26.84
CA PRO A 18 31.34 7.92 28.04
C PRO A 18 31.04 9.42 28.10
N LEU A 19 30.85 10.07 26.94
CA LEU A 19 30.60 11.51 26.83
C LEU A 19 29.17 11.90 27.26
N LYS A 20 28.30 10.92 27.52
CA LYS A 20 26.95 11.12 28.09
C LYS A 20 26.94 11.65 29.53
N LYS A 21 28.09 11.75 30.21
CA LYS A 21 28.16 12.23 31.59
C LYS A 21 28.21 13.77 31.72
N LEU A 22 28.21 14.51 30.61
CA LEU A 22 28.32 15.96 30.58
C LEU A 22 27.03 16.57 29.98
N PRO A 23 26.20 17.27 30.77
CA PRO A 23 24.81 17.59 30.40
C PRO A 23 24.66 18.50 29.17
N PHE A 24 25.62 19.40 28.90
CA PHE A 24 25.56 20.30 27.75
C PHE A 24 26.17 19.68 26.47
N THR A 25 27.27 18.94 26.59
CA THR A 25 27.90 18.27 25.44
C THR A 25 27.12 17.03 25.02
N GLU A 26 26.35 16.41 25.92
CA GLU A 26 25.52 15.25 25.60
C GLU A 26 24.50 15.57 24.49
N LYS A 27 23.82 16.72 24.54
CA LYS A 27 22.82 17.09 23.52
C LYS A 27 23.46 17.31 22.15
N ILE A 28 24.58 18.04 22.11
CA ILE A 28 25.30 18.37 20.87
C ILE A 28 25.95 17.11 20.27
N LEU A 29 26.66 16.31 21.07
CA LEU A 29 27.33 15.09 20.62
C LEU A 29 26.31 14.02 20.19
N ARG A 30 25.19 13.89 20.91
CA ARG A 30 24.10 12.97 20.55
C ARG A 30 23.45 13.40 19.22
N SER A 31 23.19 14.69 19.04
CA SER A 31 22.70 15.22 17.77
C SER A 31 23.69 14.97 16.63
N GLY A 32 24.98 15.28 16.82
CA GLY A 32 26.02 15.06 15.81
C GLY A 32 26.22 13.58 15.46
N TYR A 33 26.19 12.68 16.45
CA TYR A 33 26.24 11.24 16.22
C TYR A 33 25.05 10.74 15.40
N TYR A 34 23.83 11.14 15.74
CA TYR A 34 22.65 10.73 14.97
C TYR A 34 22.66 11.31 13.56
N GLU A 35 23.06 12.57 13.38
CA GLU A 35 23.21 13.19 12.06
C GLU A 35 24.26 12.45 11.21
N LEU A 36 25.41 12.09 11.79
CA LEU A 36 26.43 11.30 11.09
C LEU A 36 25.92 9.91 10.72
N MET A 37 25.30 9.19 11.65
CA MET A 37 24.80 7.84 11.41
C MET A 37 23.69 7.81 10.36
N ALA A 38 22.78 8.77 10.42
CA ALA A 38 21.72 8.90 9.43
C ALA A 38 22.28 9.32 8.07
N PHE A 39 23.28 10.21 8.01
CA PHE A 39 24.02 10.53 6.78
C PHE A 39 24.71 9.29 6.18
N LEU A 40 25.35 8.46 7.01
CA LEU A 40 26.01 7.23 6.55
C LEU A 40 24.98 6.24 5.98
N ARG A 41 23.84 6.04 6.65
CA ARG A 41 22.76 5.17 6.15
C ARG A 41 22.13 5.72 4.88
N PHE A 42 21.85 7.01 4.82
CA PHE A 42 21.36 7.67 3.62
C PHE A 42 22.33 7.50 2.45
N SER A 43 23.62 7.71 2.68
CA SER A 43 24.67 7.52 1.67
C SER A 43 24.74 6.06 1.22
N GLU A 44 24.65 5.11 2.14
CA GLU A 44 24.62 3.68 1.80
C GLU A 44 23.37 3.31 0.99
N HIS A 45 22.19 3.78 1.39
CA HIS A 45 20.95 3.58 0.65
C HIS A 45 21.06 4.16 -0.77
N ARG A 46 21.60 5.39 -0.90
CA ARG A 46 21.82 6.04 -2.18
C ARG A 46 22.85 5.31 -3.04
N LEU A 47 23.93 4.79 -2.45
CA LEU A 47 24.91 3.97 -3.17
C LEU A 47 24.30 2.66 -3.66
N ARG A 48 23.46 2.01 -2.84
CA ARG A 48 22.70 0.82 -3.24
C ARG A 48 21.70 1.11 -4.36
N SER A 49 21.07 2.29 -4.36
CA SER A 49 20.13 2.68 -5.42
C SER A 49 20.83 3.09 -6.72
N LEU A 50 21.99 3.75 -6.66
CA LEU A 50 22.79 4.14 -7.82
C LEU A 50 23.28 2.94 -8.66
N GLY A 51 23.46 1.77 -8.04
CA GLY A 51 23.87 0.54 -8.72
C GLY A 51 22.73 -0.29 -9.33
N LYS A 52 21.46 0.00 -8.98
CA LYS A 52 20.29 -0.71 -9.52
C LYS A 52 19.82 0.01 -10.77
N LYS A 53 20.22 -0.49 -11.94
CA LYS A 53 19.79 0.00 -13.26
C LYS A 53 18.32 -0.29 -13.60
N ASP A 54 17.55 -0.80 -12.66
CA ASP A 54 16.14 -1.13 -12.86
C ASP A 54 15.25 0.06 -12.46
N ASN A 55 15.22 1.06 -13.34
CA ASN A 55 14.14 2.05 -13.40
C ASN A 55 12.86 1.34 -13.87
N LEU A 56 12.32 0.45 -13.05
CA LEU A 56 10.96 -0.02 -13.22
C LEU A 56 10.06 1.06 -12.68
N ASP A 57 9.38 1.72 -13.60
CA ASP A 57 8.48 2.78 -13.27
C ASP A 57 7.17 2.20 -12.70
N PHE A 58 7.19 1.85 -11.41
CA PHE A 58 5.97 1.47 -10.68
C PHE A 58 4.91 2.58 -10.71
N ARG A 59 5.26 3.82 -11.08
CA ARG A 59 4.29 4.91 -11.16
C ARG A 59 3.17 4.61 -12.16
N ALA A 60 3.44 3.81 -13.20
CA ALA A 60 2.40 3.41 -14.15
C ALA A 60 1.33 2.48 -13.55
N TYR A 61 1.63 1.81 -12.43
CA TYR A 61 0.73 0.86 -11.76
C TYR A 61 0.22 1.36 -10.41
N LYS A 62 0.87 2.38 -9.86
CA LYS A 62 0.44 3.02 -8.62
C LYS A 62 -0.92 3.67 -8.82
N GLN A 63 -1.86 3.42 -7.92
CA GLN A 63 -3.17 4.04 -7.98
C GLN A 63 -3.09 5.58 -7.95
N SER A 64 -4.03 6.27 -8.60
CA SER A 64 -4.12 7.71 -8.49
C SER A 64 -4.48 8.14 -7.07
N GLN A 65 -3.95 9.27 -6.62
CA GLN A 65 -4.43 9.92 -5.41
C GLN A 65 -5.84 10.47 -5.64
N GLN A 66 -6.64 10.47 -4.59
CA GLN A 66 -7.99 11.04 -4.60
C GLN A 66 -8.00 12.24 -3.66
N ALA A 67 -8.75 13.27 -4.03
CA ALA A 67 -9.01 14.44 -3.22
C ALA A 67 -10.48 14.42 -2.79
N TRP A 68 -10.72 14.74 -1.51
CA TRP A 68 -12.05 14.69 -0.90
C TRP A 68 -12.35 16.01 -0.21
N PRO A 69 -13.47 16.68 -0.54
CA PRO A 69 -13.91 17.83 0.23
C PRO A 69 -14.29 17.38 1.64
N VAL A 70 -13.88 18.15 2.65
CA VAL A 70 -14.22 17.90 4.05
C VAL A 70 -15.05 19.04 4.65
N ALA A 71 -15.90 18.70 5.61
CA ALA A 71 -16.81 19.65 6.24
C ALA A 71 -16.11 20.54 7.28
N PHE A 72 -14.96 20.10 7.79
CA PHE A 72 -14.14 20.91 8.67
C PHE A 72 -13.22 21.86 7.89
N GLY A 73 -13.08 23.08 8.38
CA GLY A 73 -12.17 24.09 7.84
C GLY A 73 -11.71 25.06 8.91
N GLY A 74 -10.64 25.80 8.62
CA GLY A 74 -10.11 26.84 9.49
C GLY A 74 -9.17 26.37 10.61
N ALA A 75 -8.90 25.07 10.76
CA ALA A 75 -7.88 24.59 11.68
C ALA A 75 -6.49 24.81 11.08
N GLN A 76 -5.69 25.67 11.71
CA GLN A 76 -4.34 26.02 11.26
C GLN A 76 -3.27 25.06 11.79
N ASN A 77 -3.61 24.26 12.80
CA ASN A 77 -2.70 23.32 13.46
C ASN A 77 -3.46 22.10 14.04
N ALA A 78 -2.69 21.12 14.51
CA ALA A 78 -3.21 19.88 15.05
C ALA A 78 -4.08 20.11 16.30
N GLU A 79 -3.73 21.08 17.15
CA GLU A 79 -4.45 21.40 18.37
C GLU A 79 -5.85 21.94 18.07
N GLU A 80 -5.98 22.87 17.11
CA GLU A 80 -7.25 23.40 16.65
C GLU A 80 -8.12 22.33 15.99
N LEU A 81 -7.52 21.44 15.20
CA LEU A 81 -8.24 20.33 14.57
C LEU A 81 -8.77 19.34 15.61
N CYS A 82 -7.96 18.99 16.61
CA CYS A 82 -8.37 18.17 17.75
C CYS A 82 -9.52 18.83 18.54
N ALA A 83 -9.40 20.13 18.86
CA ALA A 83 -10.45 20.86 19.57
C ALA A 83 -11.76 20.93 18.76
N LEU A 84 -11.68 20.97 17.42
CA LEU A 84 -12.85 20.83 16.56
C LEU A 84 -13.47 19.43 16.66
N PHE A 85 -12.66 18.37 16.61
CA PHE A 85 -13.17 17.00 16.79
C PHE A 85 -13.83 16.81 18.15
N ASP A 86 -13.27 17.37 19.23
CA ASP A 86 -13.88 17.35 20.57
C ASP A 86 -15.26 18.02 20.57
N ARG A 87 -15.38 19.22 19.97
CA ARG A 87 -16.66 19.94 19.85
C ARG A 87 -17.71 19.16 19.06
N LEU A 88 -17.29 18.44 18.02
CA LEU A 88 -18.17 17.59 17.21
C LEU A 88 -18.41 16.21 17.86
N GLY A 89 -17.76 15.93 18.99
CA GLY A 89 -17.82 14.67 19.70
C GLY A 89 -17.31 13.49 18.86
N VAL A 90 -16.29 13.73 18.03
CA VAL A 90 -15.59 12.75 17.19
C VAL A 90 -14.40 12.24 17.99
N ARG A 91 -14.33 10.92 18.19
CA ARG A 91 -13.22 10.29 18.92
C ARG A 91 -11.98 10.24 18.04
N TYR A 92 -10.82 10.51 18.61
CA TYR A 92 -9.54 10.40 17.92
C TYR A 92 -8.45 9.91 18.86
N VAL A 93 -7.36 9.39 18.28
CA VAL A 93 -6.12 9.05 18.99
C VAL A 93 -5.01 9.92 18.43
N GLN A 94 -4.31 10.64 19.30
CA GLN A 94 -3.24 11.53 18.89
C GLN A 94 -1.88 10.84 19.01
N GLY A 95 -1.18 10.70 17.89
CA GLY A 95 0.22 10.28 17.86
C GLY A 95 1.17 11.48 17.81
N GLY A 96 2.48 11.22 17.77
CA GLY A 96 3.49 12.28 17.62
C GLY A 96 3.32 13.09 16.34
N HIS A 97 3.02 12.42 15.23
CA HIS A 97 2.97 13.03 13.88
C HIS A 97 1.60 12.99 13.22
N THR A 98 0.64 12.27 13.80
CA THR A 98 -0.67 12.02 13.17
C THR A 98 -1.81 12.12 14.17
N ILE A 99 -3.01 12.36 13.65
CA ILE A 99 -4.28 12.24 14.36
C ILE A 99 -5.02 11.08 13.69
N TYR A 100 -5.36 10.05 14.46
CA TYR A 100 -6.04 8.87 13.98
C TYR A 100 -7.52 8.91 14.35
N LEU A 101 -8.39 8.78 13.35
CA LEU A 101 -9.83 8.67 13.51
C LEU A 101 -10.25 7.20 13.31
N PRO A 102 -10.61 6.46 14.37
CA PRO A 102 -11.17 5.12 14.23
C PRO A 102 -12.59 5.18 13.63
N PRO A 103 -13.08 4.07 13.04
CA PRO A 103 -14.45 3.97 12.53
C PRO A 103 -15.49 4.39 13.58
N GLN A 104 -16.41 5.27 13.18
CA GLN A 104 -17.52 5.75 14.01
C GLN A 104 -18.56 6.47 13.13
N GLU A 105 -19.81 6.46 13.56
CA GLU A 105 -20.94 7.05 12.80
C GLU A 105 -20.76 8.53 12.49
N LYS A 106 -20.14 9.28 13.41
CA LYS A 106 -19.97 10.73 13.28
C LYS A 106 -18.92 11.15 12.23
N LEU A 107 -18.17 10.22 11.64
CA LEU A 107 -17.15 10.60 10.65
C LEU A 107 -17.76 11.25 9.41
N THR A 108 -18.95 10.82 8.97
CA THR A 108 -19.59 11.40 7.77
C THR A 108 -19.86 12.90 7.96
N ALA A 109 -20.13 13.35 9.18
CA ALA A 109 -20.32 14.77 9.48
C ALA A 109 -19.04 15.62 9.34
N VAL A 110 -17.87 14.98 9.29
CA VAL A 110 -16.55 15.64 9.25
C VAL A 110 -15.84 15.37 7.92
N LEU A 111 -15.76 14.11 7.51
CA LEU A 111 -15.07 13.63 6.32
C LEU A 111 -15.97 13.54 5.08
N GLY A 112 -17.29 13.76 5.22
CA GLY A 112 -18.24 13.77 4.10
C GLY A 112 -18.35 12.41 3.39
N ASP A 113 -18.51 12.48 2.06
CA ASP A 113 -18.72 11.32 1.17
C ASP A 113 -17.54 10.35 1.15
N MET A 114 -16.35 10.80 1.57
CA MET A 114 -15.19 9.92 1.70
C MET A 114 -15.49 8.71 2.59
N VAL A 115 -16.30 8.87 3.64
CA VAL A 115 -16.58 7.78 4.58
C VAL A 115 -17.29 6.61 3.92
N THR A 116 -18.20 6.88 2.99
CA THR A 116 -18.98 5.85 2.28
C THR A 116 -18.27 5.34 1.03
N ALA A 117 -17.18 5.98 0.63
CA ALA A 117 -16.32 5.54 -0.47
C ALA A 117 -15.30 4.47 -0.08
N PHE A 118 -15.14 4.17 1.22
CA PHE A 118 -14.22 3.14 1.73
C PHE A 118 -14.96 2.10 2.57
N PRO A 119 -14.34 0.94 2.86
CA PRO A 119 -14.92 -0.05 3.76
C PRO A 119 -15.32 0.53 5.13
N PRO A 120 -16.42 0.05 5.75
CA PRO A 120 -16.89 0.54 7.06
C PRO A 120 -15.88 0.40 8.20
N ASP A 121 -14.91 -0.50 8.06
CA ASP A 121 -13.80 -0.70 9.00
C ASP A 121 -12.60 0.22 8.71
N SER A 122 -12.76 1.28 7.92
CA SER A 122 -11.68 2.21 7.61
C SER A 122 -11.37 3.18 8.75
N GLY A 123 -10.09 3.29 9.10
CA GLY A 123 -9.54 4.36 9.93
C GLY A 123 -8.78 5.39 9.10
N TYR A 124 -8.75 6.62 9.59
CA TYR A 124 -8.19 7.77 8.87
C TYR A 124 -7.04 8.35 9.68
N LYS A 125 -5.81 8.23 9.17
CA LYS A 125 -4.58 8.74 9.81
C LYS A 125 -4.17 10.04 9.13
N ILE A 126 -4.60 11.17 9.70
CA ILE A 126 -4.35 12.53 9.22
C ILE A 126 -2.98 13.01 9.72
N LEU A 127 -2.13 13.55 8.85
CA LEU A 127 -0.85 14.13 9.26
C LEU A 127 -1.03 15.46 9.97
N LYS A 128 -0.19 15.73 10.98
CA LYS A 128 -0.13 17.04 11.65
C LYS A 128 0.60 18.10 10.83
N ASN A 129 1.38 17.68 9.83
CA ASN A 129 1.88 18.57 8.78
C ASN A 129 0.74 18.78 7.77
N PHE A 130 0.04 19.89 7.91
CA PHE A 130 -1.11 20.21 7.07
C PHE A 130 -0.63 20.72 5.72
N ALA A 131 -0.58 19.82 4.75
CA ALA A 131 -0.31 20.09 3.35
C ALA A 131 -0.89 18.96 2.47
N ALA A 132 -0.96 19.22 1.16
CA ALA A 132 -1.32 18.21 0.18
C ALA A 132 -0.29 17.05 0.15
N PRO A 133 -0.65 15.84 -0.31
CA PRO A 133 0.22 14.66 -0.25
C PRO A 133 1.60 14.79 -0.92
N ASP A 134 1.74 15.66 -1.91
CA ASP A 134 2.98 15.94 -2.63
C ASP A 134 3.89 16.97 -1.94
N GLU A 135 3.31 17.81 -1.08
CA GLU A 135 4.00 18.85 -0.31
C GLU A 135 4.26 18.45 1.15
N ALA A 136 3.46 17.53 1.70
CA ALA A 136 3.51 17.15 3.09
C ALA A 136 4.74 16.28 3.44
N VAL A 137 5.24 16.49 4.66
CA VAL A 137 6.27 15.63 5.26
C VAL A 137 5.67 14.85 6.43
N TYR A 138 6.07 13.57 6.57
CA TYR A 138 5.53 12.73 7.64
C TYR A 138 5.95 13.23 9.02
N LEU A 139 7.23 13.58 9.19
CA LEU A 139 7.75 14.05 10.46
C LEU A 139 7.43 15.53 10.65
N PHE A 140 6.45 15.83 11.50
CA PHE A 140 6.13 17.18 11.91
C PHE A 140 7.23 17.76 12.83
N SER A 141 7.75 18.94 12.47
CA SER A 141 8.90 19.62 13.09
C SER A 141 8.67 20.17 14.51
N GLY A 142 7.42 20.15 15.01
CA GLY A 142 7.09 20.49 16.39
C GLY A 142 7.68 19.54 17.43
N VAL A 143 8.18 18.36 17.00
CA VAL A 143 8.94 17.42 17.84
C VAL A 143 10.41 17.55 17.50
N THR A 144 11.26 17.86 18.47
CA THR A 144 12.71 18.07 18.25
C THR A 144 13.38 16.80 17.73
N ARG A 145 13.51 16.64 16.41
CA ARG A 145 14.21 15.51 15.77
C ARG A 145 15.28 16.00 14.80
N ALA A 146 16.31 15.16 14.60
CA ALA A 146 17.41 15.41 13.68
C ALA A 146 16.89 15.54 12.24
N ARG A 147 17.41 16.50 11.46
CA ARG A 147 17.00 16.74 10.06
C ARG A 147 17.22 15.51 9.18
N SER A 148 18.17 14.67 9.56
CA SER A 148 18.46 13.42 8.86
C SER A 148 17.43 12.31 9.09
N ALA A 149 16.68 12.32 10.20
CA ALA A 149 15.56 11.40 10.41
C ALA A 149 14.41 11.67 9.42
N GLU A 150 14.15 12.95 9.14
CA GLU A 150 13.19 13.39 8.12
C GLU A 150 13.62 12.91 6.73
N LYS A 151 14.89 13.13 6.37
CA LYS A 151 15.44 12.64 5.09
C LYS A 151 15.38 11.12 4.95
N MET A 152 15.55 10.39 6.04
CA MET A 152 15.48 8.93 6.01
C MET A 152 14.05 8.40 5.95
N THR A 153 13.09 9.08 6.58
CA THR A 153 11.67 8.73 6.48
C THR A 153 11.17 8.92 5.04
N GLY A 154 11.68 9.96 4.37
CA GLY A 154 11.40 10.22 2.97
C GLY A 154 9.97 10.75 2.72
N PRO A 155 9.56 10.85 1.45
CA PRO A 155 8.23 11.35 1.08
C PRO A 155 7.11 10.40 1.53
N LEU A 156 5.86 10.88 1.52
CA LEU A 156 4.69 10.05 1.87
C LEU A 156 4.51 8.84 0.95
N SER A 157 5.00 8.89 -0.28
CA SER A 157 5.01 7.73 -1.19
C SER A 157 5.87 6.57 -0.67
N THR A 158 6.95 6.85 0.08
CA THR A 158 7.74 5.81 0.78
C THR A 158 6.91 5.17 1.89
N GLN A 159 6.10 5.97 2.58
CA GLN A 159 5.26 5.52 3.68
C GLN A 159 4.09 4.67 3.20
N GLU A 160 3.50 5.06 2.08
CA GLU A 160 2.52 4.26 1.34
C GLU A 160 3.11 2.90 0.94
N ALA A 161 4.32 2.89 0.35
CA ALA A 161 5.01 1.66 -0.02
C ALA A 161 5.34 0.79 1.20
N ALA A 162 5.71 1.39 2.34
CA ALA A 162 5.99 0.68 3.57
C ALA A 162 4.75 -0.02 4.11
N ALA A 163 3.62 0.69 4.20
CA ALA A 163 2.34 0.11 4.62
C ALA A 163 1.89 -1.02 3.70
N SER A 164 1.96 -0.80 2.38
CA SER A 164 1.69 -1.82 1.35
C SER A 164 2.56 -3.07 1.49
N ALA A 165 3.86 -2.90 1.73
CA ALA A 165 4.79 -4.01 1.89
C ALA A 165 4.54 -4.80 3.18
N LEU A 166 4.22 -4.14 4.30
CA LEU A 166 3.84 -4.80 5.54
C LEU A 166 2.57 -5.66 5.35
N TYR A 167 1.56 -5.12 4.66
CA TYR A 167 0.34 -5.86 4.33
C TYR A 167 0.63 -7.05 3.39
N ALA A 168 1.43 -6.86 2.34
CA ALA A 168 1.81 -7.93 1.41
C ALA A 168 2.61 -9.07 2.07
N LEU A 169 3.20 -8.82 3.24
CA LEU A 169 3.90 -9.78 4.08
C LEU A 169 3.06 -10.31 5.25
N GLY A 170 1.81 -9.85 5.42
CA GLY A 170 0.90 -10.30 6.47
C GLY A 170 1.26 -9.83 7.87
N ILE A 171 1.99 -8.70 8.00
CA ILE A 171 2.44 -8.16 9.30
C ILE A 171 1.97 -6.72 9.55
N GLY A 172 1.13 -6.17 8.68
CA GLY A 172 0.53 -4.85 8.84
C GLY A 172 -0.88 -4.79 8.27
N PRO A 173 -1.67 -3.79 8.67
CA PRO A 173 -3.02 -3.60 8.14
C PRO A 173 -2.98 -3.20 6.67
N LYS A 174 -4.07 -3.48 5.97
CA LYS A 174 -4.25 -3.01 4.59
C LYS A 174 -4.29 -1.48 4.56
N LEU A 175 -3.48 -0.89 3.69
CA LEU A 175 -3.69 0.48 3.25
C LEU A 175 -4.73 0.46 2.14
N TYR A 176 -5.71 1.36 2.15
CA TYR A 176 -6.61 1.59 1.02
C TYR A 176 -6.09 2.72 0.12
N GLY A 177 -5.47 3.75 0.70
CA GLY A 177 -4.78 4.77 -0.08
C GLY A 177 -4.25 5.95 0.72
N LEU A 178 -3.49 6.80 0.04
CA LEU A 178 -3.14 8.14 0.47
C LEU A 178 -4.04 9.14 -0.26
N THR A 179 -4.78 9.95 0.47
CA THR A 179 -5.73 10.91 -0.07
C THR A 179 -5.44 12.31 0.43
N GLU A 180 -5.89 13.30 -0.34
CA GLU A 180 -5.95 14.69 0.09
C GLU A 180 -7.34 14.97 0.68
N LEU A 181 -7.39 15.58 1.86
CA LEU A 181 -8.61 16.17 2.42
C LEU A 181 -8.57 17.67 2.14
N GLN A 182 -9.62 18.20 1.52
CA GLN A 182 -9.68 19.58 1.04
C GLN A 182 -10.70 20.37 1.84
N SER A 183 -10.21 21.36 2.59
CA SER A 183 -11.05 22.43 3.12
C SER A 183 -10.90 23.68 2.27
N LYS A 184 -11.67 24.75 2.54
CA LYS A 184 -11.56 26.01 1.78
C LYS A 184 -10.19 26.68 1.87
N GLU A 185 -9.46 26.44 2.97
CA GLU A 185 -8.24 27.19 3.32
C GLU A 185 -7.00 26.30 3.40
N GLN A 186 -7.18 24.99 3.54
CA GLN A 186 -6.12 24.06 3.93
C GLN A 186 -6.34 22.68 3.31
N SER A 187 -5.24 22.08 2.85
CA SER A 187 -5.18 20.66 2.47
C SER A 187 -4.53 19.84 3.58
N TYR A 188 -5.00 18.61 3.73
CA TYR A 188 -4.46 17.65 4.70
C TYR A 188 -4.15 16.33 4.00
N SER A 189 -3.03 15.73 4.38
CA SER A 189 -2.68 14.38 3.93
C SER A 189 -3.28 13.33 4.86
N CYS A 190 -3.99 12.36 4.30
CA CYS A 190 -4.65 11.30 5.07
C CYS A 190 -4.33 9.91 4.50
N PHE A 191 -3.82 9.02 5.35
CA PHE A 191 -3.76 7.59 5.03
C PHE A 191 -5.07 6.93 5.45
N VAL A 192 -5.74 6.28 4.51
CA VAL A 192 -6.93 5.47 4.78
C VAL A 192 -6.50 4.02 4.93
N VAL A 193 -6.66 3.47 6.11
CA VAL A 193 -6.18 2.13 6.48
C VAL A 193 -7.32 1.28 7.01
N ARG A 194 -7.20 -0.04 6.91
CA ARG A 194 -8.04 -0.95 7.71
C ARG A 194 -7.80 -0.66 9.19
N HIS A 195 -8.86 -0.37 9.92
CA HIS A 195 -8.82 -0.27 11.37
C HIS A 195 -8.55 -1.65 11.98
N VAL A 196 -7.63 -1.69 12.93
CA VAL A 196 -7.34 -2.89 13.71
C VAL A 196 -7.95 -2.70 15.09
N ALA A 197 -9.17 -3.22 15.27
CA ALA A 197 -9.79 -3.29 16.58
C ALA A 197 -9.21 -4.51 17.30
N GLY A 198 -8.51 -4.32 18.40
CA GLY A 198 -7.79 -5.44 19.00
C GLY A 198 -7.21 -5.16 20.37
N ALA A 199 -6.62 -6.20 20.93
CA ALA A 199 -5.97 -6.16 22.23
C ALA A 199 -4.45 -5.99 22.10
N VAL A 200 -3.83 -5.54 23.18
CA VAL A 200 -2.38 -5.64 23.34
C VAL A 200 -2.00 -7.13 23.31
N PRO A 201 -1.01 -7.54 22.51
CA PRO A 201 -0.55 -8.94 22.45
C PRO A 201 -0.03 -9.45 23.79
N THR A 202 0.00 -10.77 23.95
CA THR A 202 0.76 -11.43 25.00
C THR A 202 2.27 -11.36 24.72
N LEU A 203 3.10 -11.60 25.73
CA LEU A 203 4.56 -11.62 25.56
C LEU A 203 5.03 -12.68 24.54
N ALA A 204 4.39 -13.86 24.53
CA ALA A 204 4.73 -14.93 23.60
C ALA A 204 4.37 -14.56 22.14
N GLU A 205 3.24 -13.88 21.95
CA GLU A 205 2.83 -13.35 20.65
C GLU A 205 3.78 -12.25 20.17
N TYR A 206 4.16 -11.32 21.05
CA TYR A 206 5.19 -10.33 20.76
C TYR A 206 6.51 -11.00 20.32
N ASP A 207 7.02 -11.99 21.07
CA ASP A 207 8.29 -12.65 20.72
C ASP A 207 8.18 -13.46 19.41
N ARG A 208 6.99 -13.98 19.07
CA ARG A 208 6.71 -14.58 17.75
C ARG A 208 6.75 -13.52 16.65
N PHE A 209 6.07 -12.39 16.85
CA PHE A 209 6.06 -11.29 15.89
C PHE A 209 7.49 -10.76 15.63
N MET A 210 8.27 -10.52 16.69
CA MET A 210 9.65 -10.03 16.55
C MET A 210 10.55 -11.00 15.78
N ARG A 211 10.35 -12.31 15.90
CA ARG A 211 11.05 -13.30 15.07
C ARG A 211 10.67 -13.21 13.60
N ILE A 212 9.37 -13.05 13.29
CA ILE A 212 8.89 -12.88 11.91
C ILE A 212 9.48 -11.58 11.32
N LEU A 213 9.42 -10.48 12.06
CA LEU A 213 9.97 -9.20 11.62
C LEU A 213 11.49 -9.29 11.38
N GLN A 214 12.23 -9.91 12.30
CA GLN A 214 13.67 -10.15 12.15
C GLN A 214 13.99 -10.95 10.88
N GLN A 215 13.20 -12.00 10.56
CA GLN A 215 13.37 -12.77 9.33
C GLN A 215 13.17 -11.92 8.07
N HIS A 216 12.20 -11.00 8.06
CA HIS A 216 12.00 -10.09 6.93
C HIS A 216 13.16 -9.08 6.77
N ILE A 217 13.71 -8.59 7.88
CA ILE A 217 14.90 -7.73 7.87
C ILE A 217 16.13 -8.49 7.36
N GLU A 218 16.34 -9.73 7.80
CA GLU A 218 17.45 -10.60 7.33
C GLU A 218 17.33 -10.95 5.84
N LYS A 219 16.09 -11.16 5.37
CA LYS A 219 15.78 -11.28 3.94
C LYS A 219 15.94 -9.98 3.18
N LYS A 220 16.28 -8.87 3.84
CA LYS A 220 16.43 -7.52 3.27
C LYS A 220 15.14 -7.03 2.60
N TYR A 221 13.98 -7.39 3.14
CA TYR A 221 12.72 -6.81 2.69
C TYR A 221 12.51 -5.41 3.26
N PHE A 222 13.08 -5.14 4.43
CA PHE A 222 13.04 -3.83 5.06
C PHE A 222 14.43 -3.39 5.50
N SER A 223 14.66 -2.09 5.41
CA SER A 223 15.61 -1.39 6.26
C SER A 223 14.81 -0.57 7.29
N LEU A 224 15.37 -0.35 8.48
CA LEU A 224 14.72 0.46 9.51
C LEU A 224 15.20 1.92 9.46
N THR A 225 14.28 2.86 9.60
CA THR A 225 14.60 4.30 9.71
C THR A 225 15.26 4.62 11.05
N SER A 226 14.90 3.96 12.15
CA SER A 226 15.64 4.13 13.39
C SER A 226 17.07 3.58 13.31
N ILE A 227 18.05 4.38 13.75
CA ILE A 227 19.45 3.96 13.90
C ILE A 227 19.58 2.83 14.93
N ALA A 228 18.72 2.82 15.96
CA ALA A 228 18.69 1.76 16.96
C ALA A 228 18.14 0.43 16.38
N GLY A 229 17.53 0.46 15.20
CA GLY A 229 16.90 -0.71 14.59
C GLY A 229 15.80 -1.25 15.50
N LEU A 230 15.77 -2.56 15.71
CA LEU A 230 14.81 -3.20 16.64
C LEU A 230 15.08 -2.89 18.13
N ARG A 231 16.10 -2.08 18.44
CA ARG A 231 16.34 -1.54 19.79
C ARG A 231 15.74 -0.15 19.96
N ASP A 232 14.95 0.32 19.00
CA ASP A 232 14.16 1.54 19.12
C ASP A 232 13.04 1.37 20.15
N GLU A 233 12.60 2.48 20.76
CA GLU A 233 11.53 2.46 21.77
C GLU A 233 10.23 1.89 21.20
N ASP A 234 9.97 2.12 19.92
CA ASP A 234 8.81 1.58 19.22
C ASP A 234 8.80 0.04 19.17
N PHE A 235 9.95 -0.64 19.33
CA PHE A 235 10.02 -2.10 19.33
C PHE A 235 10.33 -2.70 20.71
N LEU A 236 10.97 -1.94 21.60
CA LEU A 236 11.40 -2.42 22.92
C LEU A 236 10.29 -2.41 23.97
N ASP A 237 9.28 -1.55 23.80
CA ASP A 237 8.15 -1.51 24.72
C ASP A 237 7.26 -2.75 24.57
N LYS A 238 7.53 -3.77 25.38
CA LYS A 238 6.82 -5.05 25.35
C LYS A 238 5.52 -4.96 26.15
N PRO A 239 4.48 -5.70 25.74
CA PRO A 239 4.36 -6.50 24.51
C PRO A 239 3.72 -5.74 23.33
N GLY A 240 3.40 -4.45 23.50
CA GLY A 240 2.59 -3.68 22.56
C GLY A 240 3.36 -2.88 21.51
N CYS A 241 4.70 -2.87 21.53
CA CYS A 241 5.53 -2.04 20.65
C CYS A 241 5.11 -0.56 20.69
N ASN A 242 5.00 0.04 21.89
CA ASN A 242 4.50 1.40 22.08
C ASN A 242 3.06 1.59 21.54
N GLY A 243 2.24 0.54 21.68
CA GLY A 243 0.88 0.47 21.15
C GLY A 243 0.78 0.22 19.63
N ASN A 244 1.89 0.03 18.93
CA ASN A 244 1.90 -0.18 17.48
C ASN A 244 1.68 -1.64 17.06
N LEU A 245 1.84 -2.62 17.97
CA LEU A 245 1.55 -4.02 17.70
C LEU A 245 0.21 -4.39 18.35
N ILE A 246 -0.73 -4.84 17.53
CA ILE A 246 -2.10 -5.14 17.96
C ILE A 246 -2.44 -6.57 17.52
N ARG A 247 -3.08 -7.34 18.42
CA ARG A 247 -3.74 -8.60 18.06
C ARG A 247 -5.17 -8.27 17.60
N ASP A 248 -5.41 -8.40 16.30
CA ASP A 248 -6.69 -8.08 15.67
C ASP A 248 -7.80 -9.00 16.18
N ALA A 249 -8.92 -8.42 16.63
CA ALA A 249 -10.04 -9.18 17.17
C ALA A 249 -10.79 -9.98 16.09
N ASN A 250 -10.69 -9.56 14.82
CA ASN A 250 -11.44 -10.18 13.72
C ASN A 250 -10.69 -11.34 13.07
N SER A 251 -9.37 -11.21 12.89
CA SER A 251 -8.54 -12.21 12.19
C SER A 251 -7.63 -13.01 13.11
N ASP A 252 -7.50 -12.63 14.38
CA ASP A 252 -6.50 -13.16 15.32
C ASP A 252 -5.04 -12.94 14.88
N GLU A 253 -4.81 -12.09 13.87
CA GLU A 253 -3.48 -11.75 13.36
C GLU A 253 -2.78 -10.71 14.24
N LEU A 254 -1.45 -10.76 14.28
CA LEU A 254 -0.61 -9.74 14.90
C LEU A 254 -0.18 -8.72 13.86
N LEU A 255 -0.67 -7.48 14.00
CA LEU A 255 -0.50 -6.43 13.00
C LEU A 255 0.24 -5.23 13.59
N TYR A 256 1.26 -4.78 12.86
CA TYR A 256 1.99 -3.56 13.19
C TYR A 256 1.39 -2.36 12.45
N VAL A 257 0.82 -1.41 13.17
CA VAL A 257 0.02 -0.31 12.57
C VAL A 257 0.83 0.94 12.21
N ASP A 258 2.09 1.03 12.64
CA ASP A 258 2.94 2.20 12.36
C ASP A 258 4.04 1.95 11.33
N PHE A 259 3.77 2.31 10.08
CA PHE A 259 4.67 2.00 8.97
C PHE A 259 5.89 2.93 8.84
N GLN A 260 6.00 4.01 9.63
CA GLN A 260 7.08 5.02 9.50
C GLN A 260 8.50 4.52 9.80
N GLN A 261 8.60 3.40 10.50
CA GLN A 261 9.88 2.80 10.86
C GLN A 261 10.50 1.97 9.73
N PHE A 262 9.80 1.76 8.61
CA PHE A 262 10.19 0.82 7.57
C PHE A 262 10.50 1.50 6.23
N LEU A 263 11.61 1.07 5.63
CA LEU A 263 11.99 1.37 4.24
C LEU A 263 11.94 0.07 3.44
N PRO A 264 10.90 -0.15 2.62
CA PRO A 264 10.72 -1.41 1.91
C PRO A 264 11.66 -1.52 0.71
N GLU A 265 12.18 -2.73 0.48
CA GLU A 265 12.83 -3.13 -0.77
C GLU A 265 11.78 -3.77 -1.70
N THR A 266 10.79 -2.99 -2.12
CA THR A 266 9.59 -3.45 -2.84
C THR A 266 9.91 -4.38 -4.01
N ASN A 267 10.90 -4.04 -4.85
CA ASN A 267 11.28 -4.87 -6.01
C ASN A 267 11.71 -6.28 -5.60
N ARG A 268 12.43 -6.38 -4.48
CA ARG A 268 12.91 -7.66 -3.96
C ARG A 268 11.75 -8.48 -3.41
N ILE A 269 10.86 -7.86 -2.65
CA ILE A 269 9.66 -8.52 -2.14
C ILE A 269 8.80 -9.00 -3.31
N LEU A 270 8.60 -8.16 -4.32
CA LEU A 270 7.81 -8.46 -5.51
C LEU A 270 8.43 -9.61 -6.33
N ALA A 271 9.75 -9.61 -6.54
CA ALA A 271 10.43 -10.70 -7.22
C ALA A 271 10.22 -12.05 -6.50
N ASP A 272 10.35 -12.07 -5.17
CA ASP A 272 10.13 -13.29 -4.37
C ASP A 272 8.67 -13.73 -4.42
N VAL A 273 7.71 -12.80 -4.38
CA VAL A 273 6.27 -13.10 -4.53
C VAL A 273 6.01 -13.71 -5.90
N VAL A 274 6.51 -13.11 -6.98
CA VAL A 274 6.28 -13.60 -8.35
C VAL A 274 6.90 -14.98 -8.58
N GLU A 275 8.11 -15.23 -8.06
CA GLU A 275 8.72 -16.55 -8.14
C GLU A 275 7.88 -17.59 -7.37
N SER A 276 7.36 -17.24 -6.19
CA SER A 276 6.46 -18.14 -5.43
C SER A 276 5.12 -18.39 -6.13
N ALA A 277 4.65 -17.43 -6.94
CA ALA A 277 3.38 -17.50 -7.65
C ALA A 277 3.46 -18.30 -8.96
N ARG A 278 4.64 -18.85 -9.29
CA ARG A 278 4.96 -19.39 -10.60
C ARG A 278 4.16 -20.63 -11.05
N GLN A 279 3.52 -21.32 -10.11
CA GLN A 279 2.68 -22.48 -10.44
C GLN A 279 1.18 -22.14 -10.43
N ASP A 280 0.84 -20.97 -9.93
CA ASP A 280 -0.54 -20.59 -9.64
C ASP A 280 -1.08 -19.57 -10.61
N LEU A 281 -0.28 -18.55 -10.97
CA LEU A 281 -0.65 -17.60 -12.01
C LEU A 281 -0.69 -18.33 -13.36
N HIS A 282 -1.52 -17.85 -14.30
CA HIS A 282 -1.52 -18.42 -15.64
C HIS A 282 -0.13 -18.22 -16.27
N PHE A 283 0.54 -19.31 -16.60
CA PHE A 283 1.74 -19.30 -17.45
C PHE A 283 1.35 -19.82 -18.82
N GLY A 284 1.76 -19.11 -19.86
CA GLY A 284 1.67 -19.64 -21.22
C GLY A 284 2.63 -20.83 -21.41
N ASP A 285 2.47 -21.53 -22.53
CA ASP A 285 3.36 -22.63 -22.92
C ASP A 285 4.84 -22.21 -22.98
N THR A 286 5.73 -23.16 -22.71
CA THR A 286 7.17 -22.98 -22.83
C THR A 286 7.58 -22.69 -24.27
N HIS A 287 8.16 -21.51 -24.52
CA HIS A 287 8.82 -21.24 -25.81
C HIS A 287 10.22 -21.86 -25.85
N LEU A 288 10.46 -22.72 -26.85
CA LEU A 288 11.75 -23.40 -27.10
C LEU A 288 12.92 -22.42 -27.25
N HIS A 289 12.68 -21.21 -27.76
CA HIS A 289 13.71 -20.20 -28.03
C HIS A 289 14.15 -19.37 -26.80
N HIS A 290 13.56 -19.56 -25.62
CA HIS A 290 13.90 -18.81 -24.38
C HIS A 290 14.36 -19.73 -23.22
N GLY A 291 14.92 -20.90 -23.56
CA GLY A 291 15.58 -21.76 -22.57
C GLY A 291 14.64 -22.51 -21.63
N LYS A 292 13.52 -23.05 -22.15
CA LYS A 292 12.54 -23.88 -21.41
C LYS A 292 11.90 -23.20 -20.18
N LYS A 293 11.95 -21.88 -20.05
CA LYS A 293 11.25 -21.16 -18.97
C LYS A 293 9.82 -20.83 -19.43
N LYS A 294 8.82 -21.23 -18.64
CA LYS A 294 7.42 -20.83 -18.81
C LYS A 294 7.31 -19.29 -18.81
N SER A 295 6.66 -18.71 -19.83
CA SER A 295 6.41 -17.28 -19.91
C SER A 295 5.20 -16.91 -19.06
N LEU A 296 5.25 -15.76 -18.36
CA LEU A 296 4.08 -15.25 -17.63
C LEU A 296 2.96 -14.94 -18.63
N TYR A 297 1.71 -15.11 -18.21
CA TYR A 297 0.58 -14.62 -19.01
C TYR A 297 0.64 -13.09 -19.19
N GLN A 298 0.99 -12.36 -18.13
CA GLN A 298 1.19 -10.90 -18.14
C GLN A 298 2.59 -10.56 -17.60
N ALA A 299 3.28 -9.61 -18.26
CA ALA A 299 4.58 -9.15 -17.78
C ALA A 299 4.39 -8.37 -16.47
N ILE A 300 4.93 -8.89 -15.36
CA ILE A 300 4.86 -8.21 -14.06
C ILE A 300 6.10 -7.30 -13.95
N PRO A 301 5.92 -5.97 -13.77
CA PRO A 301 7.04 -5.05 -13.55
C PRO A 301 7.90 -5.53 -12.38
N GLY A 302 9.23 -5.59 -12.54
CA GLY A 302 10.10 -6.07 -11.47
C GLY A 302 10.43 -7.55 -11.48
N ALA A 303 9.69 -8.36 -12.23
CA ALA A 303 9.93 -9.80 -12.25
C ALA A 303 10.98 -10.24 -13.27
N GLY A 304 11.37 -9.38 -14.23
CA GLY A 304 12.36 -9.71 -15.27
C GLY A 304 11.89 -10.81 -16.24
N HIS A 305 10.57 -11.02 -16.34
CA HIS A 305 9.96 -12.05 -17.18
C HIS A 305 9.12 -11.41 -18.28
N THR A 306 9.23 -11.94 -19.50
CA THR A 306 8.37 -11.53 -20.62
C THR A 306 6.97 -12.13 -20.49
N GLY A 307 5.96 -11.31 -20.75
CA GLY A 307 4.56 -11.72 -20.75
C GLY A 307 4.07 -12.07 -22.16
N LYS A 308 3.29 -13.15 -22.31
CA LYS A 308 2.65 -13.49 -23.59
C LYS A 308 1.59 -12.46 -24.01
N ARG A 309 0.86 -11.91 -23.05
CA ARG A 309 -0.17 -10.87 -23.24
C ARG A 309 0.20 -9.66 -22.38
N ASP A 310 1.12 -8.84 -22.90
CA ASP A 310 1.64 -7.68 -22.18
C ASP A 310 0.58 -6.59 -22.02
N THR A 311 0.27 -6.28 -20.76
CA THR A 311 -0.69 -5.25 -20.38
C THR A 311 -0.29 -3.87 -20.91
N SER A 312 1.01 -3.57 -21.00
CA SER A 312 1.52 -2.28 -21.47
C SER A 312 1.17 -1.99 -22.94
N MET A 313 1.07 -3.02 -23.77
CA MET A 313 0.66 -2.88 -25.17
C MET A 313 -0.86 -2.71 -25.33
N ARG A 314 -1.64 -3.32 -24.43
CA ARG A 314 -3.10 -3.38 -24.54
C ARG A 314 -3.78 -2.15 -23.95
N TRP A 315 -3.19 -1.61 -22.89
CA TRP A 315 -3.76 -0.53 -22.12
C TRP A 315 -4.04 0.75 -22.92
N PRO A 316 -3.15 1.22 -23.81
CA PRO A 316 -3.43 2.39 -24.64
C PRO A 316 -4.70 2.23 -25.48
N THR A 317 -4.87 1.10 -26.15
CA THR A 317 -6.06 0.80 -26.95
C THR A 317 -7.34 0.80 -26.10
N ILE A 318 -7.30 0.17 -24.92
CA ILE A 318 -8.44 0.15 -24.01
C ILE A 318 -8.83 1.56 -23.57
N ARG A 319 -7.83 2.41 -23.26
CA ARG A 319 -8.08 3.81 -22.89
C ARG A 319 -8.69 4.61 -24.03
N GLU A 320 -8.19 4.46 -25.24
CA GLU A 320 -8.72 5.13 -26.43
C GLU A 320 -10.19 4.74 -26.68
N MET A 321 -10.52 3.47 -26.52
CA MET A 321 -11.90 2.98 -26.65
C MET A 321 -12.82 3.55 -25.58
N LEU A 322 -12.41 3.53 -24.31
CA LEU A 322 -13.18 4.11 -23.22
C LEU A 322 -13.41 5.61 -23.42
N ALA A 323 -12.40 6.32 -23.95
CA ALA A 323 -12.54 7.72 -24.33
C ALA A 323 -13.52 7.92 -25.49
N ALA A 324 -13.41 7.12 -26.56
CA ALA A 324 -14.30 7.18 -27.72
C ALA A 324 -15.76 6.83 -27.37
N ALA A 325 -15.97 5.98 -26.36
CA ALA A 325 -17.29 5.64 -25.85
C ALA A 325 -17.82 6.66 -24.81
N GLU A 326 -17.06 7.69 -24.47
CA GLU A 326 -17.39 8.67 -23.40
C GLU A 326 -17.60 8.00 -22.02
N ARG A 327 -16.83 6.94 -21.75
CA ARG A 327 -16.90 6.15 -20.51
C ARG A 327 -15.56 6.21 -19.76
N PRO A 328 -15.19 7.38 -19.19
CA PRO A 328 -13.91 7.51 -18.49
C PRO A 328 -13.87 6.63 -17.24
N LEU A 329 -12.70 6.11 -16.89
CA LEU A 329 -12.48 5.32 -15.66
C LEU A 329 -12.61 6.15 -14.39
N HIS A 330 -12.40 7.47 -14.48
CA HIS A 330 -12.35 8.36 -13.33
C HIS A 330 -13.63 8.24 -12.47
N GLY A 331 -13.46 7.91 -11.19
CA GLY A 331 -14.55 7.77 -10.22
C GLY A 331 -15.36 6.49 -10.33
N ARG A 332 -15.13 5.63 -11.32
CA ARG A 332 -15.93 4.41 -11.55
C ARG A 332 -15.37 3.20 -10.80
N VAL A 333 -16.27 2.28 -10.46
CA VAL A 333 -15.92 0.92 -10.05
C VAL A 333 -15.58 0.09 -11.29
N VAL A 334 -14.55 -0.75 -11.19
CA VAL A 334 -14.18 -1.73 -12.22
C VAL A 334 -14.36 -3.14 -11.68
N LEU A 335 -14.95 -4.01 -12.49
CA LEU A 335 -15.12 -5.44 -12.22
C LEU A 335 -14.14 -6.23 -13.08
N ASP A 336 -13.02 -6.68 -12.51
CA ASP A 336 -11.93 -7.41 -13.17
C ASP A 336 -12.12 -8.93 -13.03
N ILE A 337 -12.79 -9.54 -13.99
CA ILE A 337 -13.15 -10.96 -13.99
C ILE A 337 -11.98 -11.76 -14.57
N CYS A 338 -11.57 -12.82 -13.85
CA CYS A 338 -10.33 -13.56 -14.09
C CYS A 338 -9.10 -12.63 -14.03
N CYS A 339 -8.98 -11.87 -12.95
CA CYS A 339 -8.01 -10.76 -12.85
C CYS A 339 -6.54 -11.20 -12.93
N ASN A 340 -6.22 -12.49 -12.79
CA ASN A 340 -4.88 -13.05 -12.70
C ASN A 340 -4.04 -12.22 -11.71
N ALA A 341 -2.83 -11.76 -12.08
CA ALA A 341 -1.96 -10.94 -11.23
C ALA A 341 -2.50 -9.52 -10.91
N GLY A 342 -3.63 -9.11 -11.50
CA GLY A 342 -4.29 -7.83 -11.24
C GLY A 342 -3.69 -6.63 -11.97
N LEU A 343 -2.85 -6.82 -13.00
CA LEU A 343 -2.21 -5.67 -13.67
C LEU A 343 -3.22 -4.73 -14.35
N MET A 344 -4.33 -5.26 -14.85
CA MET A 344 -5.44 -4.45 -15.38
C MET A 344 -6.11 -3.63 -14.27
N SER A 345 -6.36 -4.25 -13.11
CA SER A 345 -6.83 -3.56 -11.91
C SER A 345 -5.91 -2.39 -11.52
N ALA A 346 -4.59 -2.61 -11.49
CA ALA A 346 -3.61 -1.58 -11.14
C ALA A 346 -3.64 -0.40 -12.14
N LEU A 347 -3.73 -0.68 -13.44
CA LEU A 347 -3.83 0.34 -14.47
C LEU A 347 -5.15 1.11 -14.42
N ALA A 348 -6.26 0.44 -14.13
CA ALA A 348 -7.55 1.09 -13.92
C ALA A 348 -7.49 2.09 -12.75
N LEU A 349 -6.91 1.68 -11.62
CA LEU A 349 -6.71 2.55 -10.47
C LEU A 349 -5.75 3.71 -10.76
N ASN A 350 -4.70 3.48 -11.54
CA ASN A 350 -3.80 4.55 -12.00
C ASN A 350 -4.55 5.58 -12.88
N ALA A 351 -5.48 5.11 -13.71
CA ALA A 351 -6.33 5.97 -14.55
C ALA A 351 -7.55 6.58 -13.83
N GLY A 352 -7.63 6.45 -12.51
CA GLY A 352 -8.61 7.15 -11.69
C GLY A 352 -9.85 6.37 -11.30
N ALA A 353 -9.90 5.04 -11.54
CA ALA A 353 -10.96 4.21 -10.98
C ALA A 353 -11.04 4.40 -9.46
N SER A 354 -12.27 4.46 -8.94
CA SER A 354 -12.52 4.60 -7.50
C SER A 354 -12.17 3.30 -6.78
N TRP A 355 -12.60 2.17 -7.34
CA TRP A 355 -12.36 0.82 -6.81
C TRP A 355 -12.24 -0.21 -7.92
N VAL A 356 -11.56 -1.31 -7.61
CA VAL A 356 -11.57 -2.52 -8.45
C VAL A 356 -12.00 -3.74 -7.63
N LEU A 357 -12.98 -4.47 -8.14
CA LEU A 357 -13.38 -5.78 -7.64
C LEU A 357 -12.83 -6.83 -8.58
N GLY A 358 -12.06 -7.79 -8.08
CA GLY A 358 -11.42 -8.80 -8.90
C GLY A 358 -11.79 -10.21 -8.49
N TRP A 359 -12.01 -11.09 -9.46
CA TRP A 359 -12.31 -12.50 -9.22
C TRP A 359 -11.31 -13.40 -9.93
N ASP A 360 -10.83 -14.43 -9.23
CA ASP A 360 -10.00 -15.50 -9.81
C ASP A 360 -9.96 -16.70 -8.86
N LEU A 361 -9.26 -17.76 -9.27
CA LEU A 361 -9.05 -18.96 -8.47
C LEU A 361 -8.43 -18.61 -7.11
N PRO A 362 -8.78 -19.35 -6.03
CA PRO A 362 -8.28 -19.05 -4.68
C PRO A 362 -6.77 -18.90 -4.58
N LYS A 363 -6.02 -19.80 -5.23
CA LYS A 363 -4.56 -19.78 -5.27
C LYS A 363 -3.98 -18.57 -6.01
N VAL A 364 -4.66 -18.09 -7.05
CA VAL A 364 -4.26 -16.90 -7.81
C VAL A 364 -4.44 -15.67 -6.95
N ILE A 365 -5.62 -15.53 -6.34
CA ILE A 365 -5.98 -14.37 -5.51
C ILE A 365 -5.00 -14.13 -4.35
N VAL A 366 -4.46 -15.19 -3.72
CA VAL A 366 -3.43 -15.06 -2.68
C VAL A 366 -2.22 -14.27 -3.18
N HIS A 367 -1.73 -14.58 -4.38
CA HIS A 367 -0.57 -13.91 -4.96
C HIS A 367 -0.92 -12.53 -5.50
N SER A 368 -2.07 -12.39 -6.16
CA SER A 368 -2.54 -11.13 -6.74
C SER A 368 -2.72 -10.05 -5.69
N ARG A 369 -3.25 -10.38 -4.51
CA ARG A 369 -3.34 -9.43 -3.38
C ARG A 369 -1.99 -8.86 -2.99
N ARG A 370 -0.96 -9.71 -2.92
CA ARG A 370 0.40 -9.31 -2.55
C ARG A 370 1.06 -8.47 -3.65
N ILE A 371 0.89 -8.88 -4.91
CA ILE A 371 1.41 -8.15 -6.08
C ILE A 371 0.78 -6.76 -6.15
N LEU A 372 -0.55 -6.66 -6.13
CA LEU A 372 -1.28 -5.39 -6.19
C LEU A 372 -0.88 -4.44 -5.06
N ALA A 373 -0.79 -4.96 -3.83
CA ALA A 373 -0.32 -4.16 -2.70
C ALA A 373 1.08 -3.58 -2.95
N LEU A 374 2.03 -4.40 -3.40
CA LEU A 374 3.41 -3.96 -3.70
C LEU A 374 3.49 -3.00 -4.88
N LEU A 375 2.56 -3.06 -5.83
CA LEU A 375 2.44 -2.09 -6.92
C LEU A 375 1.80 -0.76 -6.46
N GLY A 376 1.29 -0.66 -5.23
CA GLY A 376 0.54 0.49 -4.74
C GLY A 376 -0.88 0.57 -5.28
N ALA A 377 -1.46 -0.55 -5.71
CA ALA A 377 -2.82 -0.70 -6.20
C ALA A 377 -3.71 -1.30 -5.09
N ASN A 378 -4.04 -0.45 -4.13
CA ASN A 378 -4.56 -0.80 -2.81
C ASN A 378 -6.10 -0.73 -2.70
N ARG A 379 -6.77 0.10 -3.51
CA ARG A 379 -8.25 0.18 -3.63
C ARG A 379 -8.82 -0.99 -4.43
N THR A 380 -8.44 -2.21 -4.04
CA THR A 380 -8.81 -3.46 -4.68
C THR A 380 -9.50 -4.38 -3.69
N GLN A 381 -10.53 -5.11 -4.10
CA GLN A 381 -11.13 -6.18 -3.31
C GLN A 381 -11.15 -7.44 -4.17
N LEU A 382 -10.47 -8.48 -3.70
CA LEU A 382 -10.25 -9.69 -4.50
C LEU A 382 -10.97 -10.90 -3.90
N PHE A 383 -11.76 -11.57 -4.72
CA PHE A 383 -12.65 -12.67 -4.36
C PHE A 383 -12.12 -14.01 -4.90
N PRO A 384 -11.77 -14.95 -4.02
CA PRO A 384 -11.35 -16.28 -4.44
C PRO A 384 -12.57 -17.10 -4.87
N ALA A 385 -12.67 -17.42 -6.15
CA ALA A 385 -13.84 -18.05 -6.74
C ALA A 385 -13.46 -19.05 -7.83
N GLN A 386 -14.23 -20.14 -7.92
CA GLN A 386 -14.26 -20.97 -9.12
C GLN A 386 -15.39 -20.48 -10.01
N LEU A 387 -15.04 -19.65 -10.99
CA LEU A 387 -16.00 -19.02 -11.88
C LEU A 387 -16.60 -20.00 -12.88
N GLY A 388 -17.87 -19.80 -13.20
CA GLY A 388 -18.62 -20.53 -14.22
C GLY A 388 -19.89 -19.75 -14.60
N PRO A 389 -20.68 -20.22 -15.58
CA PRO A 389 -21.86 -19.49 -16.05
C PRO A 389 -22.91 -19.20 -14.97
N GLU A 390 -23.04 -20.11 -14.01
CA GLU A 390 -23.97 -20.02 -12.87
C GLU A 390 -23.43 -19.24 -11.67
N TYR A 391 -22.20 -18.72 -11.75
CA TYR A 391 -21.62 -17.93 -10.67
C TYR A 391 -22.34 -16.58 -10.55
N GLU A 392 -22.71 -16.19 -9.34
CA GLU A 392 -23.39 -14.92 -9.06
C GLU A 392 -22.41 -13.93 -8.44
N LEU A 393 -21.81 -13.06 -9.27
CA LEU A 393 -20.86 -12.03 -8.82
C LEU A 393 -21.46 -11.11 -7.77
N LYS A 394 -22.76 -10.81 -7.88
CA LYS A 394 -23.47 -9.90 -6.96
C LYS A 394 -23.41 -10.36 -5.50
N LYS A 395 -23.26 -11.67 -5.23
CA LYS A 395 -23.14 -12.21 -3.86
C LYS A 395 -21.86 -11.78 -3.15
N ASP A 396 -20.81 -11.52 -3.92
CA ASP A 396 -19.50 -11.13 -3.39
C ASP A 396 -19.38 -9.61 -3.20
N ILE A 397 -20.20 -8.82 -3.90
CA ILE A 397 -20.08 -7.37 -3.89
C ILE A 397 -20.44 -6.84 -2.49
N PRO A 398 -19.52 -6.14 -1.79
CA PRO A 398 -19.80 -5.60 -0.48
C PRO A 398 -20.91 -4.55 -0.54
N ALA A 399 -21.79 -4.54 0.47
CA ALA A 399 -22.93 -3.62 0.53
C ALA A 399 -22.54 -2.14 0.41
N TRP A 400 -21.35 -1.76 0.90
CA TRP A 400 -20.85 -0.39 0.80
C TRP A 400 -20.40 0.01 -0.61
N ILE A 401 -20.15 -0.96 -1.51
CA ILE A 401 -19.81 -0.72 -2.92
C ILE A 401 -21.05 -0.69 -3.81
N THR A 402 -22.12 -1.40 -3.43
CA THR A 402 -23.35 -1.50 -4.23
C THR A 402 -23.88 -0.16 -4.75
N PRO A 403 -23.92 0.94 -3.95
CA PRO A 403 -24.37 2.25 -4.44
C PRO A 403 -23.49 2.86 -5.54
N HIS A 404 -22.26 2.38 -5.71
CA HIS A 404 -21.26 2.88 -6.66
C HIS A 404 -21.15 2.02 -7.93
N LEU A 405 -22.00 1.00 -8.09
CA LEU A 405 -21.97 0.11 -9.25
C LEU A 405 -22.60 0.73 -10.51
N GLU A 406 -23.39 1.79 -10.37
CA GLU A 406 -24.00 2.45 -11.53
C GLU A 406 -22.92 2.94 -12.50
N GLY A 407 -22.95 2.41 -13.73
CA GLY A 407 -21.95 2.71 -14.74
C GLY A 407 -20.56 2.12 -14.44
N ALA A 408 -20.48 1.06 -13.64
CA ALA A 408 -19.26 0.27 -13.49
C ALA A 408 -18.79 -0.32 -14.83
N LEU A 409 -17.48 -0.53 -14.95
CA LEU A 409 -16.85 -1.09 -16.14
C LEU A 409 -16.44 -2.53 -15.89
N VAL A 410 -16.77 -3.45 -16.81
CA VAL A 410 -16.38 -4.85 -16.70
C VAL A 410 -15.15 -5.11 -17.56
N PHE A 411 -14.06 -5.51 -16.90
CA PHE A 411 -12.85 -6.01 -17.53
C PHE A 411 -12.90 -7.52 -17.51
N TYR A 412 -13.13 -8.14 -18.66
CA TYR A 412 -13.25 -9.59 -18.75
C TYR A 412 -11.99 -10.17 -19.38
N LEU A 413 -11.10 -10.73 -18.56
CA LEU A 413 -9.92 -11.40 -19.09
C LEU A 413 -10.38 -12.57 -19.96
N ALA A 414 -9.77 -12.65 -21.15
CA ALA A 414 -9.94 -13.60 -22.25
C ALA A 414 -9.98 -15.10 -21.87
N ALA A 415 -10.90 -15.47 -20.98
CA ALA A 415 -11.12 -16.77 -20.37
C ALA A 415 -12.56 -17.25 -20.60
N TRP A 416 -13.35 -16.54 -21.42
CA TRP A 416 -14.72 -16.94 -21.80
C TRP A 416 -14.81 -18.39 -22.31
N HIS A 417 -13.80 -18.91 -23.01
CA HIS A 417 -13.71 -20.30 -23.45
C HIS A 417 -13.57 -21.31 -22.29
N HIS A 418 -13.12 -20.85 -21.12
CA HIS A 418 -12.89 -21.67 -19.94
C HIS A 418 -13.98 -21.52 -18.88
N VAL A 419 -14.49 -20.31 -18.67
CA VAL A 419 -15.48 -20.01 -17.62
C VAL A 419 -16.88 -19.65 -18.15
N GLY A 420 -17.05 -19.56 -19.47
CA GLY A 420 -18.26 -19.04 -20.10
C GLY A 420 -18.43 -17.52 -19.93
N LEU A 421 -19.60 -17.00 -20.30
CA LEU A 421 -20.04 -15.66 -19.94
C LEU A 421 -20.81 -15.75 -18.62
N ILE A 422 -20.32 -15.08 -17.58
CA ILE A 422 -21.00 -15.05 -16.28
C ILE A 422 -22.30 -14.26 -16.42
N ARG A 423 -23.42 -14.83 -15.93
CA ARG A 423 -24.77 -14.26 -16.06
C ARG A 423 -24.85 -12.79 -15.64
N ASP A 424 -24.25 -12.44 -14.50
CA ASP A 424 -24.27 -11.09 -13.94
C ASP A 424 -23.49 -10.07 -14.77
N ALA A 425 -22.52 -10.51 -15.59
CA ALA A 425 -21.74 -9.64 -16.46
C ALA A 425 -22.49 -9.24 -17.76
N ASN A 426 -23.68 -9.80 -17.99
CA ASN A 426 -24.47 -9.61 -19.21
C ASN A 426 -25.71 -8.70 -19.01
N SER A 427 -25.68 -7.80 -18.01
CA SER A 427 -26.76 -6.82 -17.81
C SER A 427 -26.53 -5.55 -18.60
N ASP A 428 -27.60 -4.95 -19.14
CA ASP A 428 -27.57 -3.67 -19.88
C ASP A 428 -27.00 -2.49 -19.05
N GLU A 429 -26.92 -2.65 -17.73
CA GLU A 429 -26.36 -1.68 -16.78
C GLU A 429 -24.81 -1.65 -16.74
N LEU A 430 -24.14 -2.66 -17.32
CA LEU A 430 -22.68 -2.83 -17.29
C LEU A 430 -22.07 -2.67 -18.68
N LEU A 431 -21.02 -1.86 -18.80
CA LEU A 431 -20.24 -1.79 -20.04
C LEU A 431 -19.20 -2.92 -20.06
N TYR A 432 -19.36 -3.83 -21.03
CA TYR A 432 -18.48 -4.99 -21.20
C TYR A 432 -17.26 -4.67 -22.08
N VAL A 433 -16.06 -4.91 -21.56
CA VAL A 433 -14.80 -4.79 -22.31
C VAL A 433 -14.21 -6.20 -22.52
N ASP A 434 -14.40 -6.76 -23.71
CA ASP A 434 -13.87 -8.08 -24.09
C ASP A 434 -12.44 -8.01 -24.64
N PHE A 435 -11.50 -8.38 -23.80
CA PHE A 435 -10.10 -8.40 -24.15
C PHE A 435 -9.71 -9.29 -25.37
N GLN A 436 -10.54 -10.21 -25.85
CA GLN A 436 -10.22 -11.01 -27.05
C GLN A 436 -10.53 -10.32 -28.38
N GLN A 437 -11.56 -9.48 -28.43
CA GLN A 437 -11.98 -8.81 -29.67
C GLN A 437 -10.92 -7.85 -30.21
N PHE A 438 -9.97 -7.46 -29.34
CA PHE A 438 -9.01 -6.39 -29.56
C PHE A 438 -7.60 -6.90 -29.93
N LEU A 439 -7.46 -8.17 -30.30
CA LEU A 439 -6.25 -8.71 -30.90
C LEU A 439 -6.31 -8.57 -32.43
N PRO A 440 -5.20 -8.18 -33.11
CA PRO A 440 -5.07 -8.33 -34.56
C PRO A 440 -5.45 -9.76 -34.97
N GLU A 441 -6.06 -9.96 -36.15
CA GLU A 441 -6.53 -11.30 -36.58
C GLU A 441 -5.46 -12.39 -36.46
N THR A 442 -4.18 -12.03 -36.63
CA THR A 442 -3.02 -12.92 -36.48
C THR A 442 -2.73 -13.38 -35.06
N ASN A 443 -3.36 -12.77 -34.05
CA ASN A 443 -3.19 -13.06 -32.63
C ASN A 443 -4.49 -13.53 -31.94
N ARG A 444 -5.61 -13.62 -32.67
CA ARG A 444 -6.83 -14.28 -32.20
C ARG A 444 -6.56 -15.79 -32.18
N ILE A 445 -6.67 -16.43 -31.03
CA ILE A 445 -6.55 -17.90 -30.87
C ILE A 445 -7.94 -18.49 -30.96
#